data_AF-A0A932LAI8-F1
#
_entry.id   AF-A0A932LAI8-F1
#
_cell.length_a   1.000
_cell.length_b   1.000
_cell.length_c   1.000
_cell.angle_alpha   90.00
_cell.angle_beta   90.00
_cell.angle_gamma   90.00
#
_symmetry.space_group_name_H-M   'P 1'
#
loop_
_entity.id
_entity.type
_entity.pdbx_description
1 polymer ?
#
loop_
_entity_poly.entity_id
_entity_poly.type
_entity_poly.pdbx_seq_one_letter_code
_entity_poly.pdbx_strand_id
1 'polypeptide(L)' 'MVMVRDAGLEHLKGLKNLRELNLAGTQVTAAGVAALQAALPECKIVR' A
#
# COMPACT_ATOMS: atom_id res chain seq x y z
N MET A 1 0.28 -4.18 -18.78
CA MET A 1 1.06 -4.22 -17.52
C MET A 1 0.60 -3.06 -16.66
N VAL A 2 -0.24 -3.30 -15.66
CA VAL A 2 -0.79 -2.24 -14.81
C VAL A 2 0.20 -2.01 -13.66
N MET A 3 0.95 -0.91 -13.72
CA MET A 3 1.86 -0.52 -12.64
C MET A 3 1.03 0.04 -11.48
N VAL A 4 1.10 -0.60 -10.31
CA VAL A 4 0.60 0.03 -9.07
C VAL A 4 1.55 1.18 -8.75
N ARG A 5 1.19 2.38 -9.21
CA ARG A 5 1.78 3.66 -8.77
C ARG A 5 1.05 4.12 -7.51
N ASP A 6 1.59 5.12 -6.82
CA ASP A 6 1.03 5.64 -5.56
C ASP A 6 -0.47 5.95 -5.65
N ALA A 7 -0.96 6.39 -6.82
CA ALA A 7 -2.39 6.60 -7.09
C ALA A 7 -3.26 5.33 -6.97
N GLY A 8 -2.71 4.16 -7.28
CA GLY A 8 -3.39 2.87 -7.12
C GLY A 8 -3.53 2.46 -5.64
N LEU A 9 -2.73 3.02 -4.74
CA LEU A 9 -2.83 2.74 -3.30
C LEU A 9 -4.00 3.46 -2.64
N GLU A 10 -4.53 4.53 -3.25
CA GLU A 10 -5.70 5.26 -2.74
C GLU A 10 -6.91 4.33 -2.54
N HIS A 11 -7.10 3.38 -3.46
CA HIS A 11 -8.18 2.39 -3.37
C HIS A 11 -7.99 1.39 -2.22
N LEU A 12 -6.75 1.16 -1.78
CA LEU A 12 -6.44 0.23 -0.69
C LEU A 12 -6.71 0.85 0.68
N LYS A 13 -6.67 2.18 0.82
CA LYS A 13 -6.93 2.89 2.09
C LYS A 13 -8.33 2.61 2.66
N GLY A 14 -9.30 2.27 1.81
CA GLY A 14 -10.65 1.89 2.22
C GLY A 14 -10.74 0.50 2.87
N LEU A 15 -9.72 -0.35 2.71
CA LEU A 15 -9.68 -1.72 3.20
C LEU A 15 -9.22 -1.76 4.66
N LYS A 16 -10.02 -1.18 5.57
CA LYS A 16 -9.66 -1.07 7.00
C LYS A 16 -9.42 -2.40 7.72
N ASN A 17 -9.90 -3.51 7.16
CA ASN A 17 -9.68 -4.85 7.68
C ASN A 17 -8.47 -5.56 7.07
N LEU A 18 -7.71 -4.90 6.20
CA LEU A 18 -6.54 -5.47 5.56
C LEU A 18 -5.41 -5.64 6.58
N ARG A 19 -4.97 -6.89 6.79
CA ARG A 19 -3.94 -7.22 7.78
C ARG A 19 -2.54 -7.36 7.20
N GLU A 20 -2.43 -7.71 5.93
CA GLU A 20 -1.14 -7.92 5.28
C GLU A 20 -1.22 -7.50 3.81
N LEU A 21 -0.19 -6.80 3.35
CA LEU A 21 -0.07 -6.34 1.99
C LEU A 21 1.38 -6.50 1.52
N ASN A 22 1.57 -7.26 0.45
CA ASN A 22 2.87 -7.44 -0.17
C ASN A 22 3.01 -6.52 -1.39
N LEU A 23 4.02 -5.65 -1.33
CA LEU A 23 4.40 -4.71 -2.39
C LEU A 23 5.73 -5.08 -3.06
N ALA A 24 6.24 -6.30 -2.85
CA ALA A 24 7.46 -6.78 -3.49
C ALA A 24 7.36 -6.75 -5.01
N GLY A 25 8.39 -6.20 -5.65
CA GLY A 25 8.44 -6.03 -7.10
C GLY A 25 7.52 -4.94 -7.67
N THR A 26 6.84 -4.16 -6.83
CA THR A 26 6.06 -2.99 -7.26
C THR A 26 6.93 -1.73 -7.34
N GLN A 27 6.54 -0.77 -8.18
CA GLN A 27 7.20 0.55 -8.27
C GLN A 27 6.62 1.57 -7.27
N VAL A 28 6.19 1.11 -6.09
CA VAL A 28 5.69 1.99 -5.04
C VAL A 28 6.85 2.69 -4.34
N THR A 29 6.72 4.01 -4.17
CA THR A 29 7.73 4.82 -3.49
C THR A 29 7.67 4.61 -1.97
N ALA A 30 8.76 4.92 -1.26
CA ALA A 30 8.74 4.89 0.21
C ALA A 30 7.67 5.84 0.79
N ALA A 31 7.41 6.97 0.11
CA ALA A 31 6.36 7.90 0.49
C ALA A 31 4.96 7.30 0.31
N GLY A 32 4.71 6.57 -0.79
CA GLY A 32 3.47 5.84 -1.01
C GLY A 32 3.22 4.77 0.06
N VAL A 33 4.25 4.03 0.45
CA VAL A 33 4.17 3.06 1.57
C VAL A 33 3.83 3.76 2.89
N ALA A 34 4.51 4.86 3.21
CA ALA A 34 4.26 5.60 4.45
C ALA A 34 2.83 6.16 4.51
N ALA A 35 2.31 6.69 3.40
CA ALA A 35 0.93 7.15 3.31
C ALA A 35 -0.08 6.00 3.48
N LEU A 36 0.22 4.82 2.95
CA LEU A 36 -0.63 3.64 3.09
C LEU A 36 -0.60 3.09 4.52
N GLN A 37 0.57 3.04 5.15
CA GLN A 37 0.72 2.64 6.56
C GLN A 37 0.00 3.60 7.51
N ALA A 38 0.00 4.90 7.21
CA ALA A 38 -0.75 5.88 7.98
C ALA A 38 -2.27 5.69 7.86
N ALA A 39 -2.75 5.28 6.68
CA ALA A 39 -4.16 4.98 6.45
C ALA A 39 -4.60 3.62 7.01
N LEU A 40 -3.68 2.64 7.04
CA LEU A 40 -3.90 1.28 7.52
C LEU A 40 -2.86 0.92 8.59
N PRO A 41 -2.97 1.48 9.81
CA PRO A 41 -1.96 1.31 10.86
C PRO A 41 -1.81 -0.13 11.33
N GLU A 42 -2.86 -0.95 11.21
CA GLU A 42 -2.85 -2.37 11.59
C GLU A 42 -2.44 -3.29 10.43
N CYS A 43 -2.22 -2.75 9.23
CA CYS A 43 -1.81 -3.54 8.08
C CYS A 43 -0.28 -3.70 8.07
N LYS A 44 0.19 -4.94 7.96
CA LYS A 44 1.60 -5.27 7.79
C LYS A 44 1.97 -5.14 6.32
N ILE A 45 2.74 -4.11 5.99
CA ILE A 45 3.22 -3.89 4.62
C ILE A 45 4.61 -4.51 4.47
N VAL A 46 4.75 -5.43 3.51
CA VAL A 46 6.02 -6.11 3.18
C VAL A 46 6.48 -5.64 1.80
N ARG A 47 7.78 -5.41 1.64
CA ARG A 47 8.41 -5.04 0.36
C ARG A 47 9.32 -6.14 -0.16
#